data_AF-A0A1F8AAE3-F1
#
_entry.id   AF-A0A1F8AAE3-F1
#
_cell.length_a   1.000
_cell.length_b   1.000
_cell.length_c   1.000
_cell.angle_alpha   90.00
_cell.angle_beta   90.00
_cell.angle_gamma   90.00
#
_symmetry.space_group_name_H-M   'P 1'
#
loop_
_entity.id
_entity.type
_entity.pdbx_description
1 polymer ?
#
loop_
_entity_poly.entity_id
_entity_poly.type
_entity_poly.pdbx_seq_one_letter_code
_entity_poly.pdbx_strand_id
1 'polypeptide(L)'
;MLPAHSNISNPSCLSNFSRIFTKVGLSFLSSTYLTFRMAKGDVKDKHNEVIHEGDYVFTRIRGGSHQGGVERIVTDEQEAEEEGVKNPPKVVFHDRRGKRVAHNPGTLEKVEH
;
A
#
# COMPACT_ATOMS: atom_id res chain seq x y z
N MET A 1 -15.38 54.09 -27.39
CA MET A 1 -14.52 52.92 -27.11
C MET A 1 -15.26 51.66 -27.56
N LEU A 2 -14.77 51.02 -28.62
CA LEU A 2 -15.10 49.64 -29.04
C LEU A 2 -14.29 48.63 -28.17
N PRO A 3 -14.49 47.29 -28.26
CA PRO A 3 -15.74 46.52 -28.21
C PRO A 3 -15.60 45.16 -27.46
N ALA A 4 -16.67 44.35 -27.48
CA ALA A 4 -16.71 42.86 -27.54
C ALA A 4 -16.22 42.07 -26.30
N HIS A 5 -16.80 40.95 -25.87
CA HIS A 5 -17.35 39.76 -26.56
C HIS A 5 -18.46 39.16 -25.65
N SER A 6 -19.67 38.82 -26.12
CA SER A 6 -20.03 37.55 -26.79
C SER A 6 -19.51 36.33 -26.00
N ASN A 7 -20.27 35.32 -25.59
CA ASN A 7 -21.38 34.68 -26.28
C ASN A 7 -21.72 33.39 -25.50
N ILE A 8 -23.00 32.98 -25.55
CA ILE A 8 -23.44 31.57 -25.74
C ILE A 8 -23.20 30.62 -24.54
N SER A 9 -24.09 29.74 -24.11
CA SER A 9 -25.50 29.40 -24.34
C SER A 9 -25.77 28.33 -23.28
N ASN A 10 -26.78 28.51 -22.44
CA ASN A 10 -28.03 27.74 -22.44
C ASN A 10 -27.96 26.20 -22.33
N PRO A 11 -29.00 25.61 -21.69
CA PRO A 11 -28.89 24.43 -20.86
C PRO A 11 -29.34 23.15 -21.56
N SER A 12 -29.26 22.05 -20.79
CA SER A 12 -29.98 20.79 -20.92
C SER A 12 -29.74 19.99 -22.21
N CYS A 13 -29.12 18.81 -22.05
CA CYS A 13 -29.40 17.69 -22.94
C CYS A 13 -29.22 16.37 -22.19
N LEU A 14 -30.37 15.80 -21.82
CA LEU A 14 -30.53 14.37 -21.65
C LEU A 14 -30.20 13.70 -22.98
N SER A 15 -29.32 12.71 -22.98
CA SER A 15 -29.31 11.72 -24.06
C SER A 15 -28.98 10.34 -23.51
N ASN A 16 -30.04 9.53 -23.50
CA ASN A 16 -30.03 8.09 -23.38
C ASN A 16 -28.95 7.45 -24.25
N PHE A 17 -28.22 6.50 -23.68
CA PHE A 17 -27.70 5.37 -24.46
C PHE A 17 -27.82 4.08 -23.66
N SER A 18 -29.05 3.56 -23.59
CA SER A 18 -29.24 2.13 -23.42
C SER A 18 -28.65 1.44 -24.65
N ARG A 19 -27.56 0.70 -24.51
CA ARG A 19 -27.18 -0.36 -25.47
C ARG A 19 -26.19 -1.35 -24.85
N ILE A 20 -26.75 -2.53 -24.56
CA ILE A 20 -26.15 -3.85 -24.79
C ILE A 20 -24.92 -4.17 -23.90
N PHE A 21 -25.17 -4.56 -22.64
CA PHE A 21 -24.27 -5.48 -21.94
C PHE A 21 -24.55 -6.90 -22.46
N THR A 22 -24.00 -7.21 -23.64
CA THR A 22 -23.86 -8.60 -24.09
C THR A 22 -22.89 -9.30 -23.15
N LYS A 23 -23.38 -10.35 -22.50
CA LYS A 23 -22.57 -11.40 -21.85
C LYS A 23 -21.35 -11.77 -22.70
N VAL A 24 -20.17 -11.28 -22.35
CA VAL A 24 -18.89 -11.90 -22.71
C VAL A 24 -17.97 -11.78 -21.49
N GLY A 25 -17.37 -12.91 -21.11
CA GLY A 25 -16.80 -13.19 -19.80
C GLY A 25 -15.86 -12.12 -19.25
N LEU A 26 -16.22 -11.61 -18.08
CA LEU A 26 -15.35 -10.82 -17.21
C LEU A 26 -14.38 -11.76 -16.49
N SER A 27 -13.41 -12.31 -17.21
CA SER A 27 -12.39 -13.20 -16.62
C SER A 27 -11.02 -13.04 -17.28
N PHE A 28 -10.61 -11.79 -17.56
CA PHE A 28 -9.31 -11.56 -18.21
C PHE A 28 -8.52 -10.33 -17.72
N LEU A 29 -8.91 -9.71 -16.59
CA LEU A 29 -8.15 -8.61 -15.99
C LEU A 29 -7.48 -8.96 -14.65
N SER A 30 -7.60 -10.19 -14.14
CA SER A 30 -7.00 -10.55 -12.85
C SER A 30 -5.51 -10.93 -12.92
N SER A 31 -4.99 -11.28 -14.10
CA SER A 31 -3.65 -11.89 -14.22
C SER A 31 -2.51 -10.86 -14.19
N THR A 32 -2.71 -9.69 -14.82
CA THR A 32 -1.68 -8.62 -14.86
C THR A 32 -1.59 -7.81 -13.56
N TYR A 33 -2.66 -7.74 -12.76
CA TYR A 33 -2.60 -7.11 -11.44
C TYR A 33 -1.83 -7.95 -10.41
N LEU A 34 -1.67 -9.25 -10.65
CA LEU A 34 -0.95 -10.14 -9.74
C LEU A 34 0.58 -10.09 -9.97
N THR A 35 1.03 -9.88 -11.21
CA THR A 35 2.46 -9.81 -11.53
C THR A 35 3.11 -8.47 -11.18
N PHE A 36 2.34 -7.37 -11.14
CA PHE A 36 2.88 -6.07 -10.72
C PHE A 36 3.26 -6.01 -9.23
N ARG A 37 2.71 -6.90 -8.39
CA ARG A 37 3.03 -6.99 -6.96
C ARG A 37 4.30 -7.80 -6.64
N MET A 38 4.95 -8.40 -7.64
CA MET A 38 6.02 -9.40 -7.42
C MET A 38 7.46 -8.86 -7.47
N ALA A 39 7.69 -7.56 -7.71
CA ALA A 39 9.04 -7.02 -7.94
C ALA A 39 9.51 -5.97 -6.92
N LYS A 40 8.92 -5.93 -5.72
CA LYS A 40 9.46 -5.17 -4.59
C LYS A 40 10.42 -6.12 -3.85
N GLY A 41 11.72 -5.87 -3.93
CA GLY A 41 12.75 -6.83 -3.50
C GLY A 41 12.52 -7.41 -2.10
N ASP A 42 12.87 -8.69 -1.91
CA ASP A 42 12.59 -9.44 -0.69
C ASP A 42 13.12 -8.72 0.56
N VAL A 43 12.21 -8.25 1.41
CA VAL A 43 12.56 -7.66 2.71
C VAL A 43 12.77 -8.80 3.71
N LYS A 44 13.99 -8.87 4.24
CA LYS A 44 14.42 -9.96 5.12
C LYS A 44 14.67 -9.50 6.54
N ASP A 45 14.36 -10.37 7.49
CA ASP A 45 14.64 -10.17 8.91
C ASP A 45 16.14 -10.35 9.23
N LYS A 46 16.52 -10.30 10.51
CA LYS A 46 17.91 -10.48 10.93
C LYS A 46 18.47 -11.89 10.68
N HIS A 47 17.61 -12.88 10.44
CA HIS A 47 17.95 -14.28 10.17
C HIS A 47 17.88 -14.61 8.67
N ASN A 48 17.69 -13.61 7.81
CA ASN A 48 17.49 -13.74 6.37
C ASN A 48 16.15 -14.40 5.97
N GLU A 49 15.19 -14.44 6.88
CA GLU A 49 13.84 -14.91 6.60
C GLU A 49 13.03 -13.80 5.94
N VAL A 50 12.29 -14.12 4.87
CA VAL A 50 11.49 -13.13 4.16
C VAL A 50 10.26 -12.77 4.99
N ILE A 51 10.08 -11.46 5.19
CA ILE A 51 8.94 -10.87 5.90
C ILE A 51 7.89 -10.48 4.86
N HIS A 52 6.64 -10.87 5.11
CA HIS A 52 5.46 -10.48 4.35
C HIS A 52 4.45 -9.78 5.24
N GLU A 53 3.51 -9.08 4.61
CA GLU A 53 2.32 -8.57 5.32
C GLU A 53 1.54 -9.74 5.95
N GLY A 54 1.10 -9.56 7.19
CA GLY A 54 0.46 -10.60 8.01
C GLY A 54 1.43 -11.46 8.83
N ASP A 55 2.73 -11.48 8.51
CA ASP A 55 3.71 -12.20 9.35
C ASP A 55 3.80 -11.56 10.74
N TYR A 56 4.10 -12.38 11.75
CA TYR A 56 4.33 -11.87 13.09
C TYR A 56 5.81 -11.58 13.31
N VAL A 57 6.12 -10.37 13.79
CA VAL A 57 7.49 -9.93 14.02
C VAL A 57 7.72 -9.57 15.49
N PHE A 58 8.95 -9.74 15.93
CA PHE A 58 9.40 -9.46 17.28
C PHE A 58 10.69 -8.65 17.25
N THR A 59 10.84 -7.74 18.22
CA THR A 59 12.13 -7.13 18.53
C THR A 59 12.25 -6.86 20.02
N ARG A 60 13.44 -7.14 20.57
CA ARG A 60 13.76 -6.94 21.97
C ARG A 60 14.36 -5.56 22.20
N ILE A 61 13.87 -4.85 23.22
CA ILE A 61 14.42 -3.58 23.67
C ILE A 61 14.82 -3.65 25.14
N ARG A 62 15.54 -2.63 25.64
CA ARG A 62 15.84 -2.53 27.07
C ARG A 62 14.54 -2.32 27.84
N GLY A 63 14.19 -3.25 28.72
CA GLY A 63 12.98 -3.18 29.53
C GLY A 63 11.69 -3.65 28.85
N GLY A 64 11.76 -4.32 27.69
CA GLY A 64 10.56 -4.87 27.05
C GLY A 64 10.78 -5.42 25.65
N SER A 65 9.69 -5.49 24.89
CA SER A 65 9.69 -5.87 23.48
C SER A 65 8.57 -5.15 22.73
N HIS A 66 8.74 -5.03 21.42
CA HIS A 66 7.65 -4.75 20.50
C HIS A 66 7.40 -6.00 19.66
N GLN A 67 6.14 -6.35 19.52
CA GLN A 67 5.74 -7.48 18.70
C GLN A 67 4.33 -7.29 18.17
N GLY A 68 4.08 -7.76 16.96
CA GLY A 68 2.81 -7.61 16.29
C GLY A 68 2.83 -8.18 14.88
N GLY A 69 1.64 -8.25 14.26
CA GLY A 69 1.50 -8.62 12.86
C GLY A 69 1.92 -7.46 11.96
N VAL A 70 2.68 -7.76 10.91
CA VAL A 70 3.10 -6.79 9.90
C VAL A 70 1.89 -6.30 9.13
N GLU A 71 1.69 -5.00 9.10
CA GLU A 71 0.61 -4.37 8.35
C GLU A 71 1.08 -3.92 6.97
N ARG A 72 2.31 -3.39 6.90
CA ARG A 72 2.85 -2.82 5.68
C ARG A 72 4.37 -2.91 5.64
N ILE A 73 4.90 -3.12 4.44
CA ILE A 73 6.34 -3.10 4.17
C ILE A 73 6.65 -1.94 3.23
N VAL A 74 7.29 -0.92 3.78
CA VAL A 74 7.69 0.28 3.06
C VAL A 74 9.09 0.10 2.50
N THR A 75 9.25 0.19 1.19
CA THR A 75 10.56 0.09 0.52
C THR A 75 10.91 1.31 -0.32
N ASP A 76 9.92 2.09 -0.72
CA ASP A 76 10.10 3.25 -1.61
C ASP A 76 10.07 4.54 -0.80
N GLU A 77 10.81 5.55 -1.25
CA GLU A 77 10.86 6.86 -0.56
C GLU A 77 9.51 7.58 -0.59
N GLN A 78 8.76 7.47 -1.69
CA GLN A 78 7.42 8.06 -1.80
C GLN A 78 6.45 7.46 -0.78
N GLU A 79 6.44 6.13 -0.66
CA GLU A 79 5.62 5.43 0.33
C GLU A 79 6.08 5.75 1.76
N ALA A 80 7.39 5.94 1.95
CA ALA A 80 7.94 6.37 3.23
C ALA A 80 7.43 7.76 3.64
N GLU A 81 7.34 8.70 2.71
CA GLU A 81 6.77 10.03 2.95
C GLU A 81 5.28 9.95 3.29
N GLU A 82 4.49 9.19 2.53
CA GLU A 82 3.06 8.96 2.78
C GLU A 82 2.81 8.32 4.16
N GLU A 83 3.64 7.36 4.56
CA GLU A 83 3.55 6.66 5.86
C GLU A 83 4.24 7.40 7.02
N GLY A 84 4.88 8.55 6.73
CA GLY A 84 5.61 9.37 7.70
C GLY A 84 6.84 8.67 8.31
N VAL A 85 7.46 7.74 7.58
CA VAL A 85 8.65 6.99 8.00
C VAL A 85 9.88 7.45 7.21
N LYS A 86 11.08 7.27 7.79
CA LYS A 86 12.34 7.66 7.15
C LYS A 86 13.23 6.44 6.96
N ASN A 87 14.13 6.53 5.97
CA ASN A 87 15.15 5.53 5.66
C ASN A 87 14.54 4.14 5.39
N PRO A 88 13.84 3.96 4.25
CA PRO A 88 13.40 2.64 3.83
C PRO A 88 14.60 1.69 3.62
N PRO A 89 14.42 0.37 3.78
CA PRO A 89 13.16 -0.32 4.06
C PRO A 89 12.70 -0.22 5.53
N LYS A 90 11.38 -0.18 5.73
CA LYS A 90 10.72 -0.18 7.04
C LYS A 90 9.54 -1.14 7.09
N VAL A 91 9.45 -1.88 8.19
CA VAL A 91 8.31 -2.74 8.51
C VAL A 91 7.42 -2.02 9.51
N VAL A 92 6.15 -1.86 9.17
CA VAL A 92 5.14 -1.18 10.00
C VAL A 92 4.20 -2.21 10.61
N PHE A 93 4.00 -2.13 11.92
CA PHE A 93 3.09 -3.00 12.68
C PHE A 93 2.55 -2.28 13.92
N HIS A 94 1.45 -2.76 14.48
CA HIS A 94 0.98 -2.34 15.81
C HIS A 94 1.41 -3.34 16.87
N ASP A 95 1.93 -2.83 17.98
CA ASP A 95 2.27 -3.68 19.12
C ASP A 95 1.02 -4.09 19.93
N ARG A 96 1.21 -4.96 20.93
CA ARG A 96 0.14 -5.41 21.84
C ARG A 96 -0.59 -4.28 22.59
N ARG A 97 -0.02 -3.08 22.66
CA ARG A 97 -0.61 -1.89 23.29
C ARG A 97 -1.32 -0.99 22.28
N GLY A 98 -1.40 -1.40 21.02
CA GLY A 98 -1.96 -0.62 19.93
C GLY A 98 -1.04 0.54 19.50
N LYS A 99 0.25 0.51 19.84
CA LYS A 99 1.20 1.53 19.39
C LYS A 99 1.71 1.16 18.00
N ARG A 100 1.58 2.07 17.04
CA ARG A 100 2.20 1.93 15.71
C ARG A 100 3.73 2.01 15.81
N VAL A 101 4.42 1.03 15.24
CA VAL A 101 5.88 0.90 15.23
C VAL A 101 6.36 0.74 13.79
N ALA A 102 7.39 1.50 13.41
CA ALA A 102 8.09 1.37 12.13
C ALA A 102 9.56 1.02 12.39
N HIS A 103 9.98 -0.19 12.05
CA HIS A 103 11.30 -0.71 12.41
C HIS A 103 12.13 -1.11 11.18
N ASN A 104 13.46 -1.13 11.33
CA ASN A 104 14.33 -1.69 10.30
C ASN A 104 14.16 -3.22 10.27
N PRO A 105 13.87 -3.84 9.11
CA PRO A 105 13.69 -5.28 9.00
C PRO A 105 14.88 -6.09 9.51
N GLY A 106 16.12 -5.67 9.25
CA GLY A 106 17.34 -6.39 9.67
C GLY A 106 17.61 -6.40 11.19
N THR A 107 16.67 -5.90 11.98
CA THR A 107 16.71 -5.90 13.46
C THR A 107 15.47 -6.55 14.08
N LEU A 108 14.56 -7.04 13.23
CA LEU A 108 13.40 -7.81 13.60
C LEU A 108 13.73 -9.31 13.51
N GLU A 109 12.95 -10.09 14.24
CA GLU A 109 12.84 -11.54 14.13
C GLU A 109 11.44 -11.85 13.62
N LYS A 110 11.33 -12.61 12.53
CA LYS A 110 10.07 -13.25 12.17
C LYS A 110 9.82 -14.40 13.16
N VAL A 111 8.60 -14.51 13.65
CA VAL A 111 8.19 -15.60 14.56
C VAL A 111 6.91 -16.24 14.05
N GLU A 112 6.82 -17.56 14.20
CA GLU A 112 5.57 -18.27 13.96
C GLU A 112 4.61 -18.01 15.12
N HIS A 113 3.36 -17.66 14.81
CA HIS A 113 2.29 -17.36 15.77
C HIS A 113 1.16 -18.37 15.63
#